data_AF-A0A3T0I1R5-F1
#
_entry.id   AF-A0A3T0I1R5-F1
#
_cell.length_a   1.000
_cell.length_b   1.000
_cell.length_c   1.000
_cell.angle_alpha   90.00
_cell.angle_beta   90.00
_cell.angle_gamma   90.00
#
_symmetry.space_group_name_H-M   'P 1'
#
loop_
_entity.id
_entity.type
_entity.pdbx_description
1 polymer ?
#
loop_
_entity_poly.entity_id
_entity_poly.type
_entity_poly.pdbx_seq_one_letter_code
_entity_poly.pdbx_strand_id
1 'polypeptide(L)'
;MQDISIMSLIFTAALTLVCLFLILSPFFKLGSLNFHFHKSGQEFTSTKEALLTTLNELEFEYKMDKISAVDYQHLKKQYEAEITRIMKDEEQAAKSAVDSDIMAEVEKEIAAEMKNYKNKKGEGK
;
A
#
# COMPACT_ATOMS: atom_id res chain seq x y z
N MET A 1 -34.72 -18.62 43.87
CA MET A 1 -33.43 -19.29 43.53
C MET A 1 -33.34 -19.67 42.06
N GLN A 2 -34.44 -20.12 41.44
CA GLN A 2 -34.45 -20.51 40.02
C GLN A 2 -34.21 -19.31 39.08
N ASP A 3 -34.76 -18.13 39.37
CA ASP A 3 -34.62 -16.94 38.50
C ASP A 3 -33.18 -16.43 38.40
N ILE A 4 -32.43 -16.49 39.50
CA ILE A 4 -31.00 -16.12 39.54
C ILE A 4 -30.18 -17.08 38.67
N SER A 5 -30.55 -18.37 38.65
CA SER A 5 -29.90 -19.38 37.83
C SER A 5 -30.21 -19.23 36.34
N ILE A 6 -31.40 -18.72 35.99
CA ILE A 6 -31.78 -18.47 34.60
C ILE A 6 -31.04 -17.24 34.07
N MET A 7 -30.95 -16.17 34.87
CA MET A 7 -30.24 -14.96 34.48
C MET A 7 -28.74 -15.19 34.31
N SER A 8 -28.11 -16.01 35.17
CA SER A 8 -26.69 -16.36 35.01
C SER A 8 -26.44 -17.22 33.77
N LEU A 9 -27.37 -18.11 33.43
CA LEU A 9 -27.28 -18.95 32.23
C LEU A 9 -27.40 -18.12 30.95
N ILE A 10 -28.34 -17.17 30.90
CA ILE A 10 -28.49 -16.24 29.77
C ILE A 10 -27.25 -15.35 29.62
N PHE A 11 -26.70 -14.83 30.72
CA PHE A 11 -25.50 -14.00 30.69
C PHE A 11 -24.28 -14.77 30.17
N THR A 12 -24.12 -16.02 30.62
CA THR A 12 -23.03 -16.90 30.15
C THR A 12 -23.21 -17.26 28.67
N ALA A 13 -24.44 -17.55 28.23
CA ALA A 13 -24.76 -17.78 26.82
C ALA A 13 -24.47 -16.55 25.94
N ALA A 14 -24.81 -15.35 26.42
CA ALA A 14 -24.51 -14.11 25.70
C ALA A 14 -22.99 -13.87 25.59
N LEU A 15 -22.24 -14.04 26.69
CA LEU A 15 -20.78 -13.89 26.68
C LEU A 15 -20.10 -14.89 25.74
N THR A 16 -20.51 -16.15 25.77
CA THR A 16 -19.95 -17.17 24.88
C THR A 16 -20.21 -16.87 23.41
N LEU A 17 -21.40 -16.36 23.05
CA LEU A 17 -21.71 -15.93 21.68
C LEU A 17 -20.86 -14.74 21.24
N VAL A 18 -20.63 -13.75 22.12
CA VAL A 18 -19.76 -12.60 21.82
C VAL A 18 -18.31 -13.03 21.62
N CYS A 19 -17.79 -13.90 22.50
CA CYS A 19 -16.44 -14.45 22.34
C CYS A 19 -16.30 -15.24 21.04
N LEU A 20 -17.28 -16.10 20.72
CA LEU A 20 -17.32 -16.85 19.46
C LEU A 20 -17.32 -15.89 18.27
N PHE A 21 -18.13 -14.83 18.32
CA PHE A 21 -18.18 -13.81 17.27
C PHE A 21 -16.83 -13.10 17.09
N LEU A 22 -16.13 -12.73 18.17
CA LEU A 22 -14.81 -12.10 18.07
C LEU A 22 -13.75 -13.02 17.46
N ILE A 23 -13.83 -14.33 17.72
CA ILE A 23 -12.92 -15.33 17.14
C ILE A 23 -13.25 -15.58 15.66
N LEU A 24 -14.53 -15.62 15.29
CA LEU A 24 -14.99 -15.85 13.92
C LEU A 24 -14.87 -14.60 13.03
N SER A 25 -15.04 -13.40 13.60
CA SER A 25 -14.96 -12.11 12.91
C SER A 25 -13.74 -11.95 11.99
N PRO A 26 -12.49 -12.28 12.39
CA PRO A 26 -11.34 -12.18 11.50
C PRO A 26 -11.40 -13.14 10.30
N PHE A 27 -12.11 -14.27 10.40
CA PHE A 27 -12.25 -15.23 9.31
C PHE A 27 -13.27 -14.78 8.25
N PHE A 28 -14.22 -13.92 8.61
CA PHE A 28 -15.22 -13.37 7.69
C PHE A 28 -14.79 -12.08 6.98
N LYS A 29 -13.56 -11.58 7.22
CA LYS A 29 -12.96 -10.52 6.39
C LYS A 29 -12.47 -11.10 5.04
N LEU A 30 -13.38 -11.67 4.27
CA LEU A 30 -13.17 -12.12 2.91
C LEU A 30 -13.83 -11.12 1.94
N GLY A 31 -13.02 -10.37 1.18
CA GLY A 31 -13.41 -10.06 -0.20
C GLY A 31 -13.07 -8.69 -0.77
N SER A 32 -13.36 -7.57 -0.09
CA SER A 32 -13.19 -6.26 -0.76
C SER A 32 -13.10 -5.05 0.18
N LEU A 33 -12.27 -5.12 1.22
CA LEU A 33 -11.75 -3.88 1.78
C LEU A 33 -10.57 -3.45 0.90
N ASN A 34 -10.90 -2.80 -0.21
CA ASN A 34 -10.04 -1.78 -0.81
C ASN A 34 -9.90 -0.67 0.23
N PHE A 35 -9.13 -0.96 1.28
CA PHE A 35 -8.63 0.04 2.18
C PHE A 35 -7.70 0.90 1.33
N HIS A 36 -8.27 1.95 0.76
CA HIS A 36 -7.55 3.16 0.38
C HIS A 36 -7.09 3.82 1.68
N PHE A 37 -6.29 3.11 2.48
CA PHE A 37 -5.41 3.76 3.42
C PHE A 37 -4.55 4.65 2.56
N HIS A 38 -4.59 5.96 2.84
CA HIS A 38 -3.63 6.91 2.33
C HIS A 38 -2.26 6.46 2.86
N LYS A 39 -1.66 5.48 2.20
CA LYS A 39 -0.32 5.00 2.50
C LYS A 39 0.58 6.18 2.23
N SER A 40 1.20 6.70 3.28
CA SER A 40 2.25 7.70 3.13
C SER A 40 3.39 7.09 2.31
N GLY A 41 4.17 7.91 1.60
CA GLY A 41 5.33 7.45 0.83
C GLY A 41 6.30 6.54 1.61
N GLN A 42 6.32 6.70 2.94
CA GLN A 42 7.11 5.88 3.86
C GLN A 42 6.62 4.43 3.98
N GLU A 43 5.30 4.17 3.96
CA GLU A 43 4.76 2.81 3.99
C GLU A 43 5.00 2.05 2.69
N PHE A 44 4.98 2.73 1.55
CA PHE A 44 5.31 2.10 0.27
C PHE A 44 6.76 1.64 0.23
N THR A 45 7.68 2.47 0.74
CA THR A 45 9.11 2.17 0.79
C THR A 45 9.38 0.95 1.67
N SER A 46 8.85 0.91 2.90
CA SER A 46 9.07 -0.22 3.82
C SER A 46 8.46 -1.53 3.30
N THR A 47 7.26 -1.47 2.70
CA THR A 47 6.61 -2.64 2.11
C THR A 47 7.41 -3.17 0.92
N LYS A 48 7.89 -2.29 0.04
CA LYS A 48 8.71 -2.65 -1.12
C LYS A 48 10.02 -3.31 -0.71
N GLU A 49 10.72 -2.76 0.28
CA GLU A 49 11.97 -3.33 0.80
C GLU A 49 11.77 -4.73 1.39
N ALA A 50 10.68 -4.92 2.15
CA ALA A 50 10.33 -6.23 2.69
C ALA A 50 10.09 -7.25 1.57
N LEU A 51 9.31 -6.91 0.54
CA LEU A 51 9.03 -7.80 -0.60
C LEU A 51 10.30 -8.11 -1.41
N LEU A 52 11.17 -7.14 -1.64
CA LEU A 52 12.46 -7.37 -2.31
C LEU A 52 13.37 -8.29 -1.49
N THR A 53 13.38 -8.12 -0.17
CA THR A 53 14.12 -9.00 0.75
C THR A 53 13.57 -10.42 0.71
N THR A 54 12.24 -10.57 0.75
CA THR A 54 11.58 -11.88 0.61
C THR A 54 11.87 -12.53 -0.73
N LEU A 55 11.88 -11.77 -1.83
CA LEU A 55 12.23 -12.29 -3.15
C LEU A 55 13.68 -12.81 -3.20
N ASN A 56 14.60 -12.10 -2.54
CA ASN A 56 16.00 -12.50 -2.45
C ASN A 56 16.18 -13.76 -1.59
N GLU A 57 15.47 -13.86 -0.47
CA GLU A 57 15.46 -15.09 0.35
C GLU A 57 14.87 -16.27 -0.43
N LEU A 58 13.77 -16.07 -1.16
CA LEU A 58 13.16 -17.10 -2.00
C LEU A 58 14.14 -17.61 -3.07
N GLU A 59 14.91 -16.72 -3.70
CA GLU A 59 15.96 -17.11 -4.64
C GLU A 59 17.11 -17.87 -3.95
N PHE A 60 17.48 -17.47 -2.73
CA PHE A 60 18.43 -18.21 -1.92
C PHE A 60 17.93 -19.61 -1.60
N GLU A 61 16.69 -19.77 -1.14
CA GLU A 61 16.09 -21.07 -0.83
C GLU A 61 16.04 -21.99 -2.06
N TYR A 62 15.70 -21.44 -3.23
CA TYR A 62 15.74 -22.18 -4.48
C TYR A 62 17.16 -22.64 -4.85
N LYS A 63 18.16 -21.74 -4.75
CA LYS A 63 19.57 -22.08 -5.00
C LYS A 63 20.13 -23.09 -4.00
N MET A 64 19.50 -23.22 -2.84
CA MET A 64 19.84 -24.21 -1.80
C MET A 64 19.02 -25.50 -1.93
N ASP A 65 18.32 -25.71 -3.05
CA ASP A 65 17.47 -26.88 -3.31
C ASP A 65 16.40 -27.13 -2.22
N LYS A 66 15.98 -26.09 -1.48
CA LYS A 66 14.94 -26.21 -0.44
C LYS A 66 13.53 -26.22 -1.01
N ILE A 67 13.35 -25.64 -2.21
CA ILE A 67 12.06 -25.51 -2.89
C ILE A 67 12.17 -25.95 -4.34
N SER A 68 11.07 -26.42 -4.92
CA SER A 68 11.05 -26.86 -6.31
C SER A 68 11.15 -25.67 -7.28
N ALA A 69 11.65 -25.92 -8.50
CA ALA A 69 11.69 -24.90 -9.54
C ALA A 69 10.29 -24.38 -9.92
N VAL A 70 9.26 -25.23 -9.82
CA VAL A 70 7.87 -24.86 -10.14
C VAL A 70 7.34 -23.91 -9.07
N ASP A 71 7.54 -24.24 -7.79
CA ASP A 71 7.12 -23.39 -6.67
C ASP A 71 7.87 -22.05 -6.68
N TYR A 72 9.18 -22.09 -6.92
CA TYR A 72 10.00 -20.89 -7.08
C TYR A 72 9.45 -19.98 -8.18
N GLN A 73 9.20 -20.51 -9.38
CA GLN A 73 8.69 -19.71 -10.49
C GLN A 73 7.31 -19.10 -10.19
N HIS A 74 6.43 -19.87 -9.55
CA HIS A 74 5.11 -19.39 -9.19
C HIS A 74 5.19 -18.25 -8.16
N LEU A 75 5.92 -18.47 -7.07
CA LEU A 75 6.09 -17.48 -6.00
C LEU A 75 6.83 -16.24 -6.48
N LYS A 76 7.92 -16.40 -7.24
CA LYS A 76 8.67 -15.30 -7.84
C LYS A 76 7.75 -14.37 -8.64
N LYS A 77 6.92 -14.94 -9.51
CA LYS A 77 6.01 -14.17 -10.35
C LYS A 77 4.99 -13.38 -9.52
N GLN A 78 4.50 -13.96 -8.42
CA GLN A 78 3.57 -13.27 -7.52
C GLN A 78 4.24 -12.08 -6.83
N TYR A 79 5.43 -12.27 -6.25
CA TYR A 79 6.17 -11.20 -5.59
C TYR A 79 6.58 -10.08 -6.57
N GLU A 80 7.07 -10.43 -7.76
CA GLU A 80 7.40 -9.44 -8.80
C GLU A 80 6.18 -8.61 -9.22
N ALA A 81 5.01 -9.24 -9.36
CA ALA A 81 3.78 -8.53 -9.68
C ALA A 81 3.36 -7.55 -8.57
N GLU A 82 3.53 -7.93 -7.30
CA GLU A 82 3.21 -7.05 -6.17
C GLU A 82 4.19 -5.87 -6.05
N ILE A 83 5.49 -6.12 -6.21
CA ILE A 83 6.51 -5.06 -6.25
C ILE A 83 6.20 -4.08 -7.39
N THR A 84 5.88 -4.59 -8.58
CA THR A 84 5.54 -3.75 -9.74
C THR A 84 4.31 -2.89 -9.45
N ARG A 85 3.29 -3.43 -8.79
CA ARG A 85 2.10 -2.68 -8.38
C ARG A 85 2.47 -1.53 -7.44
N ILE A 86 3.25 -1.83 -6.40
CA ILE A 86 3.69 -0.82 -5.41
C ILE A 86 4.50 0.29 -6.08
N MET A 87 5.41 -0.03 -6.99
CA MET A 87 6.21 0.97 -7.71
C MET A 87 5.32 1.90 -8.56
N LYS A 88 4.28 1.35 -9.18
CA LYS A 88 3.30 2.15 -9.94
C LYS A 88 2.46 3.03 -9.02
N ASP A 89 2.03 2.51 -7.87
CA ASP A 89 1.27 3.25 -6.87
C ASP A 89 2.12 4.39 -6.27
N GLU A 90 3.42 4.16 -6.02
CA GLU A 90 4.39 5.19 -5.61
C GLU A 90 4.51 6.31 -6.65
N GLU A 91 4.64 5.96 -7.94
CA GLU A 91 4.74 6.94 -9.02
C GLU A 91 3.45 7.78 -9.15
N GLN A 92 2.29 7.13 -9.02
CA GLN A 92 1.00 7.81 -9.09
C GLN A 92 0.79 8.73 -7.87
N ALA A 93 1.15 8.27 -6.67
CA ALA A 93 1.10 9.10 -5.46
C ALA A 93 2.03 10.32 -5.57
N ALA A 94 3.24 10.14 -6.14
CA ALA A 94 4.16 11.25 -6.39
C ALA A 94 3.59 12.26 -7.41
N LYS A 95 2.93 11.79 -8.47
CA LYS A 95 2.26 12.66 -9.45
C LYS A 95 1.06 13.41 -8.85
N SER A 96 0.27 12.77 -7.99
CA SER A 96 -0.88 13.41 -7.33
C SER A 96 -0.49 14.34 -6.17
N ALA A 97 0.73 14.20 -5.62
CA ALA A 97 1.26 15.09 -4.59
C ALA A 97 1.84 16.40 -5.16
N VAL A 98 2.06 16.49 -6.48
CA VAL A 98 2.36 17.76 -7.14
C VAL A 98 1.06 18.55 -7.22
N ASP A 99 0.94 19.56 -6.36
CA ASP A 99 -0.17 20.49 -6.37
C ASP A 99 -0.22 21.21 -7.72
N SER A 100 -1.33 21.04 -8.45
CA SER A 100 -1.53 21.65 -9.76
C SER A 100 -1.44 23.17 -9.70
N ASP A 101 -1.77 23.77 -8.56
CA ASP A 101 -1.69 25.22 -8.37
C ASP A 101 -0.24 25.69 -8.24
N ILE A 102 0.60 24.92 -7.54
CA ILE A 102 2.05 25.19 -7.47
C ILE A 102 2.67 25.05 -8.86
N MET A 103 2.28 24.02 -9.61
CA MET A 103 2.83 23.80 -10.95
C MET A 103 2.42 24.91 -11.93
N ALA A 104 1.18 25.40 -11.83
CA ALA A 104 0.70 26.54 -12.62
C ALA A 104 1.43 27.85 -12.28
N GLU A 105 1.75 28.10 -11.01
CA GLU A 105 2.51 29.29 -10.61
C GLU A 105 3.97 29.22 -11.12
N VAL A 106 4.59 28.04 -11.06
CA VAL A 106 5.95 27.81 -11.60
C VAL A 106 5.98 28.06 -13.11
N GLU A 107 5.01 27.53 -13.87
CA GLU A 107 4.93 27.76 -15.31
C GLU A 107 4.74 29.25 -15.66
N LYS A 108 3.93 29.96 -14.87
CA LYS A 108 3.72 31.41 -15.01
C LYS A 108 5.00 32.21 -14.76
N GLU A 109 5.78 31.85 -13.74
CA GLU A 109 7.06 32.49 -13.44
C GLU A 109 8.09 32.23 -14.55
N ILE A 110 8.20 30.99 -15.03
CA ILE A 110 9.08 30.63 -16.15
C ILE A 110 8.71 31.40 -17.42
N ALA A 111 7.41 31.54 -17.73
CA ALA A 111 6.95 32.28 -18.90
C ALA A 111 7.27 33.79 -18.80
N ALA A 112 7.11 34.37 -17.62
CA ALA A 112 7.46 35.77 -17.35
C ALA A 112 8.98 35.99 -17.54
N GLU A 113 9.79 35.09 -17.01
CA GLU A 113 11.24 35.17 -17.11
C GLU A 113 11.72 34.99 -18.55
N MET A 114 11.18 34.01 -19.29
CA MET A 114 11.47 33.83 -20.72
C MET A 114 11.11 35.05 -21.56
N LYS A 115 10.00 35.74 -21.23
CA LYS A 115 9.62 36.99 -21.91
C LYS A 115 10.60 38.12 -21.61
N ASN A 116 11.04 38.25 -20.35
CA ASN A 116 12.08 39.20 -19.97
C ASN A 116 13.41 38.92 -20.69
N TYR A 117 13.82 37.66 -20.81
CA TYR A 117 15.02 37.27 -21.57
C TYR A 117 14.90 37.61 -23.06
N LYS A 118 13.74 37.40 -23.69
CA LYS A 118 13.53 37.76 -25.10
C LYS A 118 13.60 39.28 -25.33
N ASN A 119 13.02 40.07 -24.43
CA ASN A 119 13.05 41.53 -24.53
C ASN A 119 14.48 42.08 -24.37
N LYS A 120 15.24 41.59 -23.38
CA LYS A 120 16.65 41.98 -23.19
C LYS A 120 17.58 41.58 -24.34
N LYS A 121 17.25 40.53 -25.10
CA LYS A 121 18.02 40.09 -26.27
C LYS A 121 17.68 40.88 -27.55
N GLY A 122 16.58 41.64 -27.55
CA GLY A 122 16.11 42.47 -28.67
C GLY A 122 16.64 43.91 -28.67
N GLU A 123 17.07 44.43 -27.51
CA GLU A 123 17.55 45.81 -27.34
C GLU A 123 19.05 46.01 -27.65
N GLY A 124 19.74 44.96 -28.12
CA GLY A 124 21.17 44.97 -28.45
C GLY A 124 21.50 45.04 -29.95
N LYS A 125 20.62 45.61 -30.79
CA LYS A 125 20.90 45.87 -32.21
C LYS A 125 20.71 47.33 -32.57
#